data_AF-A0A1Y1NG04-F1
#
_entry.id   AF-A0A1Y1NG04-F1
#
_cell.length_a   1.000
_cell.length_b   1.000
_cell.length_c   1.000
_cell.angle_alpha   90.00
_cell.angle_beta   90.00
_cell.angle_gamma   90.00
#
_symmetry.space_group_name_H-M   'P 1'
#
loop_
_entity.id
_entity.type
_entity.pdbx_description
1 polymer ?
#
loop_
_entity_poly.entity_id
_entity_poly.type
_entity_poly.pdbx_seq_one_letter_code
_entity_poly.pdbx_strand_id
1 'polypeptide(L)'
;IKGRLLSKRCEDLLEEFNYAYANFVTIQYDLLDPLHMAIVAENEQFLIKCNDMDSRLASIFEQVLDDCHNLESIFKFVNIANTLVERPIIYNAIKDKFYKIIEIFNRELDTVKEVYDEGKREGVPINNYFPPTAGVLCWLHKLRQRIVKQGEDFKMFQNKLVESPDALEAFSKWEEMQHILDAEEVRVLSLWSQSIPSQITAS
;
A
#
# COMPACT_ATOMS: atom_id res chain seq x y z
N ILE A 1 21.41 6.33 -1.53
CA ILE A 1 21.92 7.72 -1.34
C ILE A 1 20.77 8.73 -1.19
N LYS A 2 19.72 8.69 -2.02
CA LYS A 2 18.56 9.59 -1.89
C LYS A 2 17.82 9.50 -0.55
N GLY A 3 17.57 8.29 -0.02
CA GLY A 3 16.87 8.11 1.25
C GLY A 3 17.48 8.88 2.43
N ARG A 4 18.82 8.86 2.59
CA ARG A 4 19.51 9.61 3.66
C ARG A 4 19.31 11.13 3.55
N LEU A 5 19.30 11.66 2.32
CA LEU A 5 19.05 13.08 2.09
C LEU A 5 17.61 13.45 2.42
N LEU A 6 16.64 12.64 2.00
CA LEU A 6 15.22 12.87 2.28
C LEU A 6 14.93 12.77 3.78
N SER A 7 15.51 11.79 4.48
CA SER A 7 15.44 11.69 5.94
C SER A 7 16.01 12.94 6.62
N LYS A 8 17.17 13.44 6.16
CA LYS A 8 17.76 14.66 6.73
C LYS A 8 16.85 15.88 6.54
N ARG A 9 16.21 16.03 5.38
CA ARG A 9 15.23 17.10 5.15
C ARG A 9 14.02 17.01 6.09
N CYS A 10 13.56 15.80 6.40
CA CYS A 10 12.49 15.59 7.39
C CYS A 10 12.94 15.95 8.80
N GLU A 11 14.19 15.61 9.18
CA GLU A 11 14.77 16.00 10.47
C GLU A 11 14.86 17.53 10.59
N ASP A 12 15.34 18.21 9.55
CA ASP A 12 15.45 19.67 9.53
C ASP A 12 14.06 20.34 9.69
N LEU A 13 13.04 19.81 9.00
CA LEU A 13 11.65 20.28 9.15
C LEU A 13 11.09 20.06 10.55
N LEU A 14 11.45 18.94 11.19
CA LEU A 14 11.04 18.66 12.57
C LEU A 14 11.71 19.63 13.56
N GLU A 15 12.99 19.95 13.36
CA GLU A 15 13.70 20.96 14.15
C GLU A 15 13.05 22.34 14.01
N GLU A 16 12.72 22.75 12.79
CA GLU A 16 12.00 24.01 12.52
C GLU A 16 10.61 24.04 13.19
N PHE A 17 9.86 22.93 13.12
CA PHE A 17 8.57 22.80 13.81
C PHE A 17 8.72 22.93 15.32
N ASN A 18 9.69 22.22 15.91
CA ASN A 18 9.94 22.28 17.35
C ASN A 18 10.30 23.70 17.81
N TYR A 19 11.09 24.44 17.02
CA TYR A 19 11.40 25.83 17.30
C TYR A 19 10.16 26.73 17.22
N ALA A 20 9.35 26.59 16.16
CA ALA A 20 8.12 27.35 16.01
C ALA A 20 7.12 27.05 17.14
N TYR A 21 6.98 25.77 17.50
CA TYR A 21 6.11 25.32 18.58
C TYR A 21 6.59 25.85 19.93
N ALA A 22 7.87 25.72 20.27
CA ALA A 22 8.42 26.23 21.53
C ALA A 22 8.14 27.73 21.71
N ASN A 23 8.32 28.53 20.67
CA ASN A 23 7.99 29.96 20.71
C ASN A 23 6.49 30.20 20.93
N PHE A 24 5.63 29.38 20.31
CA PHE A 24 4.18 29.48 20.45
C PHE A 24 3.69 29.10 21.86
N VAL A 25 4.28 28.11 22.53
CA VAL A 25 3.87 27.73 23.90
C VAL A 25 4.47 28.61 25.00
N THR A 26 5.47 29.43 24.69
CA THR A 26 6.14 30.32 25.66
C THR A 26 5.39 31.66 25.86
N ILE A 27 4.22 31.81 25.24
CA ILE A 27 3.36 32.99 25.38
C ILE A 27 2.97 33.20 26.87
N GLN A 28 3.28 34.38 27.41
CA GLN A 28 3.17 34.67 28.85
C GLN A 28 1.90 35.44 29.27
N TYR A 29 0.98 35.72 28.34
CA TYR A 29 -0.27 36.41 28.66
C TYR A 29 -1.45 35.43 28.79
N ASP A 30 -2.50 35.81 29.50
CA ASP A 30 -3.68 34.97 29.74
C ASP A 30 -4.43 34.69 28.43
N LEU A 31 -4.40 33.43 27.99
CA LEU A 31 -5.05 32.96 26.75
C LEU A 31 -6.58 32.97 26.84
N LEU A 32 -7.14 33.06 28.06
CA LEU A 32 -8.58 33.10 28.28
C LEU A 32 -9.12 34.52 28.39
N ASP A 33 -8.26 35.55 28.30
CA ASP A 33 -8.72 36.94 28.34
C ASP A 33 -9.33 37.36 26.98
N PRO A 34 -10.66 37.58 26.91
CA PRO A 34 -11.33 37.96 25.67
C PRO A 34 -10.98 39.37 25.17
N LEU A 35 -10.28 40.18 25.98
CA LEU A 35 -9.80 41.51 25.59
C LEU A 35 -8.43 41.46 24.89
N HIS A 36 -7.70 40.34 25.01
CA HIS A 36 -6.39 40.15 24.39
C HIS A 36 -6.49 39.37 23.07
N MET A 37 -6.69 40.09 21.96
CA MET A 37 -6.81 39.52 20.61
C MET A 37 -5.47 39.13 19.95
N ALA A 38 -4.33 39.35 20.62
CA ALA A 38 -3.00 39.03 20.08
C ALA A 38 -2.85 37.53 19.74
N ILE A 39 -3.49 36.67 20.52
CA ILE A 39 -3.46 35.21 20.33
C ILE A 39 -4.05 34.79 19.00
N VAL A 40 -5.04 35.52 18.48
CA VAL A 40 -5.66 35.19 17.18
C VAL A 40 -4.63 35.39 16.07
N ALA A 41 -3.91 36.51 16.08
CA ALA A 41 -2.89 36.81 15.09
C ALA A 41 -1.65 35.89 15.22
N GLU A 42 -1.22 35.58 16.45
CA GLU A 42 -0.09 34.67 16.68
C GLU A 42 -0.42 33.23 16.29
N ASN A 43 -1.66 32.77 16.57
CA ASN A 43 -2.15 31.48 16.12
C ASN A 43 -2.25 31.41 14.59
N GLU A 44 -2.74 32.46 13.93
CA GLU A 44 -2.76 32.53 12.47
C GLU A 44 -1.35 32.44 11.88
N GLN A 45 -0.38 33.16 12.43
CA GLN A 45 1.03 33.07 12.01
C GLN A 45 1.62 31.68 12.24
N PHE A 46 1.29 31.02 13.35
CA PHE A 46 1.73 29.66 13.62
C PHE A 46 1.13 28.68 12.60
N LEU A 47 -0.16 28.78 12.31
CA LEU A 47 -0.82 27.95 11.30
C LEU A 47 -0.25 28.16 9.90
N ILE A 48 0.09 29.39 9.52
CA ILE A 48 0.77 29.68 8.25
C ILE A 48 2.11 28.93 8.18
N LYS A 49 2.91 28.95 9.25
CA LYS A 49 4.17 28.20 9.32
C LYS A 49 3.93 26.69 9.24
N CYS A 50 2.92 26.15 9.92
CA CYS A 50 2.56 24.74 9.82
C CYS A 50 2.16 24.34 8.39
N ASN A 51 1.41 25.19 7.69
CA ASN A 51 0.99 24.94 6.31
C ASN A 51 2.16 25.00 5.32
N ASP A 52 3.14 25.89 5.54
CA ASP A 52 4.40 25.91 4.79
C ASP A 52 5.19 24.61 4.99
N MET A 53 5.33 24.17 6.24
CA MET A 53 6.01 22.91 6.57
C MET A 53 5.30 21.70 5.94
N ASP A 54 3.97 21.66 5.96
CA ASP A 54 3.20 20.63 5.25
C ASP A 54 3.44 20.64 3.75
N SER A 55 3.52 21.82 3.13
CA SER A 55 3.80 21.95 1.69
C SER A 55 5.20 21.43 1.35
N ARG A 56 6.18 21.69 2.22
CA ARG A 56 7.55 21.18 2.08
C ARG A 56 7.62 19.66 2.31
N LEU A 57 6.92 19.13 3.31
CA LEU A 57 6.77 17.68 3.53
C LEU A 57 6.10 17.01 2.33
N ALA A 58 5.05 17.61 1.78
CA ALA A 58 4.36 17.10 0.60
C ALA A 58 5.34 16.91 -0.57
N SER A 59 6.19 17.90 -0.85
CA SER A 59 7.22 17.79 -1.90
C SER A 59 8.24 16.67 -1.65
N ILE A 60 8.63 16.45 -0.38
CA ILE A 60 9.49 15.32 -0.01
C ILE A 60 8.77 14.00 -0.28
N PHE A 61 7.49 13.89 0.12
CA PHE A 61 6.69 12.68 -0.05
C PHE A 61 6.44 12.36 -1.51
N GLU A 62 6.19 13.37 -2.35
CA GLU A 62 6.11 13.20 -3.79
C GLU A 62 7.39 12.60 -4.37
N GLN A 63 8.56 13.11 -3.96
CA GLN A 63 9.86 12.58 -4.40
C GLN A 63 10.07 11.13 -3.94
N VAL A 64 9.69 10.79 -2.71
CA VAL A 64 9.77 9.41 -2.20
C VAL A 64 8.89 8.48 -3.03
N LEU A 65 7.65 8.89 -3.32
CA LEU A 65 6.71 8.09 -4.11
C LEU A 65 7.16 7.92 -5.56
N ASP A 66 7.84 8.91 -6.15
CA ASP A 66 8.43 8.77 -7.50
C ASP A 66 9.60 7.78 -7.54
N ASP A 67 10.37 7.70 -6.46
CA ASP A 67 11.49 6.77 -6.32
C ASP A 67 11.04 5.34 -5.96
N CYS A 68 9.75 5.12 -5.64
CA CYS A 68 9.22 3.80 -5.35
C CYS A 68 8.82 3.05 -6.63
N HIS A 69 9.42 1.87 -6.85
CA HIS A 69 9.20 1.07 -8.07
C HIS A 69 8.34 -0.18 -7.87
N ASN A 70 7.88 -0.46 -6.65
CA ASN A 70 7.00 -1.60 -6.35
C ASN A 70 5.98 -1.22 -5.27
N LEU A 71 4.84 -1.90 -5.27
CA LEU A 71 3.73 -1.67 -4.34
C LEU A 71 4.17 -1.84 -2.87
N GLU A 72 5.04 -2.80 -2.57
CA GLU A 72 5.53 -3.04 -1.21
C GLU A 72 6.27 -1.81 -0.63
N SER A 73 7.12 -1.17 -1.41
CA SER A 73 7.88 0.01 -0.96
C SER A 73 6.95 1.19 -0.71
N ILE A 74 5.93 1.34 -1.56
CA ILE A 74 4.92 2.37 -1.41
C ILE A 74 4.11 2.13 -0.13
N PHE A 75 3.60 0.92 0.10
CA PHE A 75 2.84 0.61 1.32
C PHE A 75 3.66 0.79 2.60
N LYS A 76 4.94 0.41 2.59
CA LYS A 76 5.83 0.69 3.74
C LYS A 76 5.96 2.18 4.01
N PHE A 77 6.18 2.99 2.96
CA PHE A 77 6.27 4.44 3.12
C PHE A 77 4.97 5.02 3.68
N VAL A 78 3.83 4.64 3.11
CA VAL A 78 2.54 5.17 3.55
C VAL A 78 2.20 4.73 4.97
N ASN A 79 2.52 3.50 5.36
CA ASN A 79 2.35 3.03 6.73
C ASN A 79 3.17 3.85 7.74
N ILE A 80 4.42 4.23 7.38
CA ILE A 80 5.25 5.11 8.22
C ILE A 80 4.67 6.53 8.28
N ALA A 81 4.12 7.02 7.17
CA ALA A 81 3.63 8.39 7.04
C ALA A 81 2.11 8.54 7.29
N ASN A 82 1.42 7.51 7.82
CA ASN A 82 -0.03 7.38 7.70
C ASN A 82 -0.81 8.61 8.23
N THR A 83 -0.48 9.08 9.43
CA THR A 83 -1.14 10.26 10.02
C THR A 83 -0.80 11.58 9.31
N LEU A 84 0.34 11.63 8.60
CA LEU A 84 0.77 12.81 7.86
C LEU A 84 0.12 12.88 6.48
N VAL A 85 -0.10 11.73 5.83
CA VAL A 85 -0.75 11.68 4.50
C VAL A 85 -2.23 12.05 4.55
N GLU A 86 -2.87 11.99 5.72
CA GLU A 86 -4.24 12.44 5.95
C GLU A 86 -4.37 13.97 6.04
N ARG A 87 -3.26 14.70 6.25
CA ARG A 87 -3.31 16.18 6.35
C ARG A 87 -3.71 16.77 4.99
N PRO A 88 -4.64 17.75 4.95
CA PRO A 88 -5.23 18.21 3.68
C PRO A 88 -4.25 18.70 2.61
N ILE A 89 -3.19 19.41 3.01
CA ILE A 89 -2.17 19.93 2.08
C ILE A 89 -1.38 18.77 1.48
N ILE A 90 -0.91 17.86 2.31
CA ILE A 90 -0.14 16.68 1.90
C ILE A 90 -1.02 15.79 1.02
N TYR A 91 -2.21 15.43 1.49
CA TYR A 91 -3.18 14.62 0.77
C TYR A 91 -3.43 15.14 -0.65
N ASN A 92 -3.67 16.44 -0.80
CA ASN A 92 -3.96 17.04 -2.11
C ASN A 92 -2.78 16.97 -3.08
N ALA A 93 -1.54 16.96 -2.60
CA ALA A 93 -0.36 16.83 -3.44
C ALA A 93 -0.15 15.37 -3.91
N ILE A 94 -0.38 14.39 -3.04
CA ILE A 94 -0.04 12.99 -3.32
C ILE A 94 -1.22 12.13 -3.82
N LYS A 95 -2.47 12.62 -3.73
CA LYS A 95 -3.68 11.85 -4.14
C LYS A 95 -3.60 11.28 -5.56
N ASP A 96 -3.02 12.02 -6.50
CA ASP A 96 -2.90 11.58 -7.89
C ASP A 96 -1.95 10.38 -8.03
N LYS A 97 -0.95 10.30 -7.15
CA LYS A 97 -0.03 9.15 -7.09
C LYS A 97 -0.71 7.91 -6.52
N PHE A 98 -1.73 8.06 -5.68
CA PHE A 98 -2.49 6.94 -5.17
C PHE A 98 -3.38 6.28 -6.22
N TYR A 99 -3.95 7.04 -7.16
CA TYR A 99 -4.65 6.44 -8.31
C TYR A 99 -3.73 5.54 -9.13
N LYS A 100 -2.47 5.95 -9.31
CA LYS A 100 -1.46 5.13 -9.98
C LYS A 100 -1.14 3.84 -9.21
N ILE A 101 -1.22 3.84 -7.88
CA ILE A 101 -1.07 2.61 -7.07
C ILE A 101 -2.22 1.64 -7.37
N ILE A 102 -3.45 2.13 -7.43
CA ILE A 102 -4.64 1.35 -7.78
C ILE A 102 -4.50 0.76 -9.18
N GLU A 103 -4.02 1.55 -10.15
CA GLU A 103 -3.76 1.08 -11.52
C GLU A 103 -2.71 -0.05 -11.55
N ILE A 104 -1.59 0.13 -10.84
CA ILE A 104 -0.54 -0.90 -10.75
C ILE A 104 -1.07 -2.17 -10.10
N PHE A 105 -1.87 -2.05 -9.03
CA PHE A 105 -2.47 -3.20 -8.37
C PHE A 105 -3.45 -3.94 -9.28
N ASN A 106 -4.34 -3.23 -9.98
CA ASN A 106 -5.23 -3.81 -11.00
C ASN A 106 -4.43 -4.56 -12.08
N ARG A 107 -3.37 -3.95 -12.62
CA ARG A 107 -2.55 -4.58 -13.65
C ARG A 107 -1.86 -5.86 -13.15
N GLU A 108 -1.42 -5.88 -11.90
CA GLU A 108 -0.86 -7.10 -11.30
C GLU A 108 -1.91 -8.21 -11.15
N LEU A 109 -3.16 -7.87 -10.80
CA LEU A 109 -4.28 -8.84 -10.78
C LEU A 109 -4.56 -9.40 -12.17
N ASP A 110 -4.64 -8.53 -13.19
CA ASP A 110 -4.87 -8.93 -14.57
C ASP A 110 -3.73 -9.86 -15.06
N THR A 111 -2.48 -9.50 -14.77
CA THR A 111 -1.31 -10.33 -15.11
C THR A 111 -1.40 -11.72 -14.48
N VAL A 112 -1.82 -11.80 -13.21
CA VAL A 112 -1.97 -13.10 -12.53
C VAL A 112 -3.11 -13.92 -13.13
N LYS A 113 -4.22 -13.27 -13.52
CA LYS A 113 -5.33 -13.93 -14.20
C LYS A 113 -4.92 -14.46 -15.58
N GLU A 114 -4.18 -13.68 -16.36
CA GLU A 114 -3.65 -14.07 -17.67
C GLU A 114 -2.75 -15.31 -17.56
N VAL A 115 -1.78 -15.28 -16.64
CA VAL A 115 -0.88 -16.42 -16.39
C VAL A 115 -1.67 -17.66 -15.95
N TYR A 116 -2.68 -17.46 -15.11
CA TYR A 116 -3.56 -18.56 -14.68
C TYR A 116 -4.29 -19.18 -15.88
N ASP A 117 -4.93 -18.36 -16.72
CA ASP A 117 -5.70 -18.82 -17.87
C ASP A 117 -4.83 -19.49 -18.95
N GLU A 118 -3.63 -18.95 -19.19
CA GLU A 118 -2.64 -19.56 -20.07
C GLU A 118 -2.21 -20.94 -19.55
N GLY A 119 -1.89 -21.05 -18.26
CA GLY A 119 -1.56 -22.33 -17.63
C GLY A 119 -2.71 -23.35 -17.68
N LYS A 120 -3.97 -22.90 -17.66
CA LYS A 120 -5.14 -23.78 -17.85
C LYS A 120 -5.32 -24.24 -19.29
N ARG A 121 -4.93 -23.43 -20.27
CA ARG A 121 -5.09 -23.71 -21.70
C ARG A 121 -3.95 -24.56 -22.27
N GLU A 122 -2.72 -24.19 -21.93
CA GLU A 122 -1.49 -24.73 -22.52
C GLU A 122 -0.80 -25.75 -21.61
N GLY A 123 -1.23 -25.81 -20.35
CA GLY A 123 -0.62 -26.64 -19.31
C GLY A 123 0.24 -25.81 -18.37
N VAL A 124 0.27 -26.21 -17.10
CA VAL A 124 1.03 -25.50 -16.08
C VAL A 124 2.53 -25.68 -16.35
N PRO A 125 3.34 -24.59 -16.35
CA PRO A 125 4.77 -24.67 -16.58
C PRO A 125 5.48 -25.26 -15.35
N ILE A 126 5.51 -26.58 -15.25
CA ILE A 126 6.12 -27.34 -14.15
C ILE A 126 7.50 -27.84 -14.59
N ASN A 127 8.47 -27.81 -13.68
CA ASN A 127 9.77 -28.42 -13.91
C ASN A 127 9.63 -29.96 -14.01
N ASN A 128 10.30 -30.57 -14.99
CA ASN A 128 10.30 -32.03 -15.22
C ASN A 128 10.68 -32.89 -14.00
N TYR A 129 11.40 -32.32 -13.02
CA TYR A 129 11.79 -33.01 -11.79
C TYR A 129 10.75 -32.91 -10.67
N PHE A 130 9.66 -32.17 -10.86
CA PHE A 130 8.58 -32.04 -9.88
C PHE A 130 7.47 -33.07 -10.12
N PRO A 131 6.92 -33.70 -9.06
CA PRO A 131 5.70 -34.49 -9.19
C PRO A 131 4.57 -33.62 -9.78
N PRO A 132 3.79 -34.11 -10.77
CA PRO A 132 2.82 -33.28 -11.49
C PRO A 132 1.84 -32.54 -10.58
N THR A 133 1.22 -33.24 -9.63
CA THR A 133 0.26 -32.62 -8.69
C THR A 133 0.94 -31.57 -7.80
N ALA A 134 2.09 -31.90 -7.20
CA ALA A 134 2.82 -30.97 -6.33
C ALA A 134 3.33 -29.75 -7.10
N GLY A 135 3.69 -29.92 -8.37
CA GLY A 135 4.08 -28.84 -9.26
C GLY A 135 2.94 -27.86 -9.54
N VAL A 136 1.74 -28.37 -9.85
CA VAL A 136 0.54 -27.54 -10.03
C VAL A 136 0.21 -26.78 -8.73
N LEU A 137 0.20 -27.46 -7.58
CA LEU A 137 -0.10 -26.83 -6.29
C LEU A 137 0.92 -25.75 -5.93
N CYS A 138 2.21 -26.00 -6.17
CA CYS A 138 3.26 -25.01 -5.98
C CYS A 138 3.09 -23.80 -6.90
N TRP A 139 2.68 -24.01 -8.15
CA TRP A 139 2.40 -22.91 -9.08
C TRP A 139 1.20 -22.07 -8.64
N LEU A 140 0.08 -22.71 -8.26
CA LEU A 140 -1.09 -22.00 -7.71
C LEU A 140 -0.73 -21.19 -6.46
N HIS A 141 0.06 -21.79 -5.56
CA HIS A 141 0.57 -21.11 -4.37
C HIS A 141 1.43 -19.88 -4.72
N LYS A 142 2.29 -19.97 -5.74
CA LYS A 142 3.10 -18.82 -6.20
C LYS A 142 2.24 -17.70 -6.77
N LEU A 143 1.22 -18.02 -7.56
CA LEU A 143 0.27 -17.02 -8.06
C LEU A 143 -0.45 -16.31 -6.91
N ARG A 144 -0.91 -17.09 -5.93
CA ARG A 144 -1.54 -16.56 -4.71
C ARG A 144 -0.61 -15.62 -3.96
N GLN A 145 0.61 -16.05 -3.67
CA GLN A 145 1.61 -15.25 -2.94
C GLN A 145 1.95 -13.93 -3.65
N ARG A 146 1.83 -13.88 -4.98
CA ARG A 146 2.07 -12.65 -5.77
C ARG A 146 1.02 -11.57 -5.52
N ILE A 147 -0.19 -11.91 -5.06
CA ILE A 147 -1.29 -10.95 -4.88
C ILE A 147 -1.77 -10.82 -3.44
N VAL A 148 -1.58 -11.83 -2.58
CA VAL A 148 -2.09 -11.83 -1.20
C VAL A 148 -1.53 -10.65 -0.41
N LYS A 149 -0.20 -10.52 -0.35
CA LYS A 149 0.44 -9.51 0.50
C LYS A 149 0.03 -8.09 0.09
N GLN A 150 0.01 -7.80 -1.21
CA GLN A 150 -0.36 -6.50 -1.73
C GLN A 150 -1.83 -6.19 -1.48
N GLY A 151 -2.72 -7.18 -1.58
CA GLY A 151 -4.14 -7.01 -1.24
C GLY A 151 -4.35 -6.79 0.26
N GLU A 152 -3.63 -7.51 1.12
CA GLU A 152 -3.65 -7.30 2.57
C GLU A 152 -3.12 -5.92 2.96
N ASP A 153 -1.95 -5.53 2.45
CA ASP A 153 -1.35 -4.22 2.67
C ASP A 153 -2.31 -3.10 2.20
N PHE A 154 -2.98 -3.30 1.06
CA PHE A 154 -3.96 -2.35 0.52
C PHE A 154 -5.24 -2.29 1.38
N LYS A 155 -5.71 -3.40 1.95
CA LYS A 155 -6.84 -3.41 2.90
C LYS A 155 -6.53 -2.73 4.23
N MET A 156 -5.29 -2.87 4.72
CA MET A 156 -4.85 -2.22 5.96
C MET A 156 -4.73 -0.71 5.81
N PHE A 157 -4.69 -0.21 4.57
CA PHE A 157 -4.58 1.20 4.30
C PHE A 157 -5.90 1.93 4.66
N GLN A 158 -5.90 2.65 5.80
CA GLN A 158 -7.06 3.41 6.28
C GLN A 158 -7.09 4.82 5.66
N ASN A 159 -7.30 4.93 4.35
CA ASN A 159 -7.40 6.21 3.67
C ASN A 159 -8.65 6.26 2.79
N LYS A 160 -9.29 7.44 2.68
CA LYS A 160 -10.44 7.70 1.80
C LYS A 160 -10.21 7.23 0.34
N LEU A 161 -8.96 7.14 -0.10
CA LEU A 161 -8.59 6.64 -1.42
C LEU A 161 -8.92 5.15 -1.64
N VAL A 162 -8.95 4.36 -0.56
CA VAL A 162 -9.33 2.93 -0.55
C VAL A 162 -10.84 2.75 -0.70
N GLU A 163 -11.63 3.80 -0.42
CA GLU A 163 -13.08 3.83 -0.61
C GLU A 163 -13.47 4.31 -2.02
N SER A 164 -12.49 4.61 -2.89
CA SER A 164 -12.78 5.00 -4.28
C SER A 164 -13.39 3.83 -5.07
N PRO A 165 -14.26 4.11 -6.07
CA PRO A 165 -14.85 3.06 -6.91
C PRO A 165 -13.80 2.15 -7.55
N ASP A 166 -12.69 2.73 -8.02
CA ASP A 166 -11.59 2.00 -8.67
C ASP A 166 -10.87 1.06 -7.68
N ALA A 167 -10.70 1.50 -6.43
CA ALA A 167 -10.12 0.66 -5.38
C ALA A 167 -11.06 -0.49 -5.01
N LEU A 168 -12.36 -0.21 -4.88
CA LEU A 168 -13.37 -1.24 -4.59
C LEU A 168 -13.45 -2.28 -5.71
N GLU A 169 -13.38 -1.86 -6.98
CA GLU A 169 -13.30 -2.79 -8.11
C GLU A 169 -12.04 -3.66 -8.02
N ALA A 170 -10.88 -3.05 -7.72
CA ALA A 170 -9.64 -3.79 -7.57
C ALA A 170 -9.71 -4.84 -6.44
N PHE A 171 -10.34 -4.51 -5.31
CA PHE A 171 -10.57 -5.47 -4.24
C PHE A 171 -11.51 -6.60 -4.66
N SER A 172 -12.58 -6.29 -5.39
CA SER A 172 -13.49 -7.32 -5.91
C SER A 172 -12.75 -8.29 -6.82
N LYS A 173 -11.90 -7.80 -7.73
CA LYS A 173 -11.04 -8.63 -8.59
C LYS A 173 -10.07 -9.48 -7.78
N TRP A 174 -9.47 -8.90 -6.74
CA TRP A 174 -8.56 -9.62 -5.84
C TRP A 174 -9.27 -10.76 -5.12
N GLU A 175 -10.45 -10.51 -4.53
CA GLU A 175 -11.26 -11.53 -3.85
C GLU A 175 -11.71 -12.64 -4.82
N GLU A 176 -12.18 -12.27 -6.01
CA GLU A 176 -12.53 -13.23 -7.06
C GLU A 176 -11.33 -14.11 -7.44
N MET A 177 -10.16 -13.52 -7.64
CA MET A 177 -8.96 -14.26 -7.99
C MET A 177 -8.54 -15.24 -6.87
N GLN A 178 -8.67 -14.84 -5.60
CA GLN A 178 -8.42 -15.76 -4.47
C GLN A 178 -9.35 -16.96 -4.51
N HIS A 179 -10.64 -16.74 -4.75
CA HIS A 179 -11.63 -17.81 -4.85
C HIS A 179 -11.36 -18.76 -6.03
N ILE A 180 -10.93 -18.24 -7.18
CA ILE A 180 -10.54 -19.04 -8.33
C ILE A 180 -9.36 -19.97 -7.96
N LEU A 181 -8.34 -19.43 -7.30
CA LEU A 181 -7.17 -20.20 -6.87
C LEU A 181 -7.53 -21.26 -5.82
N ASP A 182 -8.38 -20.92 -4.84
CA ASP A 182 -8.88 -21.86 -3.83
C ASP A 182 -9.64 -23.03 -4.46
N ALA A 183 -10.57 -22.73 -5.36
CA ALA A 183 -11.38 -23.74 -6.02
C ALA A 183 -10.52 -24.69 -6.86
N GLU A 184 -9.52 -24.16 -7.57
CA GLU A 184 -8.61 -24.97 -8.38
C GLU A 184 -7.69 -25.84 -7.51
N GLU A 185 -7.19 -25.31 -6.39
CA GLU A 185 -6.38 -26.06 -5.43
C GLU A 185 -7.15 -27.26 -4.86
N VAL A 186 -8.40 -27.03 -4.40
CA VAL A 186 -9.29 -28.09 -3.92
C VAL A 186 -9.58 -29.12 -5.01
N ARG A 187 -9.82 -28.68 -6.25
CA ARG A 187 -10.07 -29.56 -7.39
C ARG A 187 -8.88 -30.48 -7.68
N VAL A 188 -7.67 -29.92 -7.70
CA VAL A 188 -6.43 -30.67 -7.96
C VAL A 188 -6.17 -31.70 -6.85
N LEU A 189 -6.33 -31.30 -5.58
CA LEU A 189 -6.18 -32.21 -4.45
C LEU A 189 -7.21 -33.34 -4.45
N SER A 190 -8.47 -33.03 -4.79
CA SER A 190 -9.54 -34.02 -4.86
C SER A 190 -9.28 -35.08 -5.93
N LEU A 191 -8.85 -34.66 -7.13
CA LEU A 191 -8.50 -35.57 -8.22
C LEU A 191 -7.30 -36.45 -7.84
N TRP A 192 -6.27 -35.86 -7.24
CA TRP A 192 -5.13 -36.63 -6.77
C TRP A 192 -5.55 -37.65 -5.72
N SER A 193 -6.35 -37.27 -4.72
CA SER A 193 -6.84 -38.17 -3.67
C SER A 193 -7.62 -39.37 -4.23
N GLN A 194 -8.38 -39.16 -5.32
CA GLN A 194 -9.11 -40.24 -5.98
C GLN A 194 -8.18 -41.19 -6.77
N SER A 195 -7.01 -40.71 -7.21
CA SER A 195 -6.02 -41.53 -7.92
C SER A 195 -5.13 -42.39 -7.01
N ILE A 196 -5.04 -42.04 -5.72
CA ILE A 196 -4.18 -42.74 -4.74
C ILE A 196 -4.55 -44.22 -4.60
N PRO A 197 -5.83 -44.62 -4.43
CA PRO A 197 -6.20 -46.02 -4.27
C PRO A 197 -5.70 -46.91 -5.42
N SER A 198 -5.81 -46.44 -6.67
CA SER A 198 -5.33 -47.17 -7.85
C SER A 198 -3.80 -47.30 -7.93
N GLN A 199 -3.05 -46.41 -7.30
CA GLN A 199 -1.59 -46.47 -7.26
C GLN A 199 -1.08 -47.43 -6.17
N ILE A 200 -1.85 -47.59 -5.08
CA ILE A 200 -1.51 -48.51 -3.98
C ILE A 200 -1.73 -49.97 -4.40
N THR A 201 -2.77 -50.29 -5.18
CA THR A 201 -3.05 -51.67 -5.63
C THR A 201 -2.18 -52.15 -6.79
N ALA A 202 -1.49 -51.24 -7.49
CA ALA A 202 -0.60 -51.56 -8.61
C ALA A 202 0.88 -51.72 -8.18
N SER A 203 1.18 -51.54 -6.89
CA SER A 203 2.51 -51.71 -6.27
C SER A 203 2.57 -53.02 -5.50
#